data_AF-A0A9P4N7T0-F1
#
_entry.id   AF-A0A9P4N7T0-F1
#
_cell.length_a   1.000
_cell.length_b   1.000
_cell.length_c   1.000
_cell.angle_alpha   90.00
_cell.angle_beta   90.00
_cell.angle_gamma   90.00
#
_symmetry.space_group_name_H-M   'P 1'
#
loop_
_entity.id
_entity.type
_entity.pdbx_description
1 polymer ?
#
loop_
_entity_poly.entity_id
_entity_poly.type
_entity_poly.pdbx_seq_one_letter_code
_entity_poly.pdbx_strand_id
1 'polypeptide(L)'
;MQSFILLLPDGTPFTASMADVEYFRLFCSRLAINYGSQIGASVAVFFVLLILTKREKMLSWIFIINALCLVINIIRSLLQALYTVGHWANMYAVLSVVFGRVTATDKGITIAAGTLTLFLAICIFISLSMQVWIVCVTAGVRQRVIIMGATTTVALVAVGYRFTITAISNMQTMKYEGMAEYDHLVTSSNIAQAVAIWMYCAVFTSKLGYALLQRRRLGMTQFGPMQIIFVMGCQTMVIPGTSILPTISHANRLHTAIFFVLQFESSIPELGSQALTVTCIFLPLSAIWAGVSNTDSGFSDGDSSSHRHMVKGYFGRTPVGSPEK
;
A
#
# COMPACT_ATOMS: atom_id res chain seq x y z
N MET A 1 19.83 21.01 30.87
CA MET A 1 18.69 21.36 30.00
C MET A 1 17.95 22.52 30.67
N GLN A 2 17.61 23.57 29.93
CA GLN A 2 16.92 24.74 30.46
C GLN A 2 15.43 24.39 30.68
N SER A 3 14.93 24.64 31.88
CA SER A 3 13.51 24.49 32.22
C SER A 3 12.82 25.85 32.23
N PHE A 4 11.54 25.88 31.88
CA PHE A 4 10.71 27.08 31.93
C PHE A 4 9.37 26.76 32.60
N ILE A 5 8.76 27.77 33.22
CA ILE A 5 7.49 27.62 33.92
C ILE A 5 6.38 28.04 32.96
N LEU A 6 5.42 27.14 32.76
CA LEU A 6 4.17 27.42 32.08
C LEU A 6 3.05 27.41 33.11
N LEU A 7 2.02 28.22 32.88
CA LEU A 7 0.85 28.28 33.76
C LEU A 7 -0.25 27.41 33.16
N LEU A 8 -0.86 26.56 33.99
CA LEU A 8 -2.11 25.89 33.63
C LEU A 8 -3.27 26.91 33.56
N PRO A 9 -4.42 26.53 32.99
CA PRO A 9 -5.63 27.37 32.99
C PRO A 9 -6.07 27.79 34.40
N ASP A 10 -5.76 26.98 35.41
CA ASP A 10 -6.06 27.25 36.82
C ASP A 10 -5.02 28.16 37.50
N GLY A 11 -4.04 28.66 36.72
CA GLY A 11 -2.96 29.53 37.21
C GLY A 11 -1.84 28.78 37.96
N THR A 12 -1.93 27.45 38.07
CA THR A 12 -0.90 26.65 38.72
C THR A 12 0.35 26.56 37.82
N PRO A 13 1.56 26.85 38.36
CA PRO A 13 2.78 26.73 37.59
C PRO A 13 3.17 25.26 37.42
N PHE A 14 3.44 24.84 36.19
CA PHE A 14 4.11 23.57 35.91
C PHE A 14 5.44 23.83 35.21
N THR A 15 6.42 22.99 35.52
CA THR A 15 7.76 23.11 34.95
C THR A 15 7.84 22.23 33.70
N ALA A 16 8.11 22.85 32.55
CA ALA A 16 8.36 22.17 31.28
C ALA A 16 9.85 22.23 30.94
N SER A 17 10.39 21.17 30.32
CA SER A 17 11.77 21.14 29.84
C SER A 17 11.86 21.62 28.39
N MET A 18 12.93 22.32 28.02
CA MET A 18 13.22 22.63 26.62
C MET A 18 13.42 21.35 25.77
N ALA A 19 13.81 20.24 26.41
CA ALA A 19 13.93 18.95 25.74
C ALA A 19 12.58 18.40 25.27
N ASP A 20 11.50 18.63 26.03
CA ASP A 20 10.14 18.18 25.66
C ASP A 20 9.61 18.97 24.46
N VAL A 21 9.95 20.27 24.41
CA VAL A 21 9.64 21.15 23.28
C VAL A 21 10.37 20.71 22.01
N GLU A 22 11.67 20.40 22.12
CA GLU A 22 12.46 19.91 21.00
C GLU A 22 11.96 18.56 20.49
N TYR A 23 11.66 17.63 21.41
CA TYR A 23 11.08 16.33 21.09
C TYR A 23 9.75 16.47 20.35
N PHE A 24 8.83 17.29 20.87
CA PHE A 24 7.53 17.52 20.24
C PHE A 24 7.66 18.16 18.85
N ARG A 25 8.54 19.16 18.71
CA ARG A 25 8.79 19.81 17.41
C ARG A 25 9.37 18.82 16.38
N LEU A 26 10.32 17.98 16.78
CA LEU A 26 10.90 16.95 15.92
C LEU A 26 9.85 15.90 15.53
N PHE A 27 9.00 15.49 16.47
CA PHE A 27 7.90 14.57 16.22
C PHE A 27 6.91 15.13 15.19
N CYS A 28 6.39 16.34 15.39
CA CYS A 28 5.47 16.98 14.43
C CYS A 28 6.12 17.16 13.05
N SER A 29 7.42 17.51 13.00
CA SER A 29 8.14 17.67 11.73
C SER A 29 8.26 16.34 10.98
N ARG A 30 8.59 15.24 11.68
CA ARG A 30 8.66 13.89 11.10
C ARG A 30 7.30 13.48 10.53
N LEU A 31 6.24 13.69 11.30
CA LEU A 31 4.88 13.36 10.93
C LEU A 31 4.40 14.14 9.69
N ALA A 32 4.70 15.44 9.63
CA ALA A 32 4.36 16.29 8.49
C ALA A 32 5.10 15.86 7.20
N ILE A 33 6.40 15.56 7.29
CA ILE A 33 7.19 15.06 6.14
C ILE A 33 6.64 13.72 5.66
N ASN A 34 6.33 12.83 6.60
CA ASN A 34 5.80 11.50 6.30
C ASN A 34 4.46 11.60 5.55
N TYR A 35 3.47 12.31 6.09
CA TYR A 35 2.18 12.47 5.40
C TYR A 35 2.30 13.27 4.11
N GLY A 36 3.14 14.30 4.05
CA GLY A 36 3.41 15.05 2.81
C GLY A 36 3.95 14.16 1.70
N SER A 37 4.90 13.29 2.01
CA SER A 37 5.46 12.32 1.05
C SER A 37 4.41 11.31 0.55
N GLN A 38 3.54 10.84 1.44
CA GLN A 38 2.47 9.90 1.09
C GLN A 38 1.43 10.54 0.15
N ILE A 39 1.07 11.81 0.38
CA ILE A 39 0.18 12.58 -0.50
C ILE A 39 0.81 12.71 -1.89
N GLY A 40 2.06 13.19 -1.97
CA GLY A 40 2.75 13.39 -3.25
C GLY A 40 2.87 12.10 -4.06
N ALA A 41 3.28 11.01 -3.42
CA ALA A 41 3.39 9.71 -4.08
C ALA A 41 2.03 9.17 -4.57
N SER A 42 0.98 9.31 -3.76
CA SER A 42 -0.37 8.84 -4.12
C SER A 42 -0.96 9.64 -5.28
N VAL A 43 -0.78 10.96 -5.29
CA VAL A 43 -1.22 11.84 -6.38
C VAL A 43 -0.49 11.51 -7.67
N ALA A 44 0.84 11.36 -7.63
CA ALA A 44 1.63 11.00 -8.80
C ALA A 44 1.16 9.67 -9.42
N VAL A 45 0.97 8.64 -8.59
CA VAL A 45 0.51 7.32 -9.04
C VAL A 45 -0.92 7.37 -9.58
N PHE A 46 -1.78 8.19 -8.98
CA PHE A 46 -3.14 8.42 -9.48
C PHE A 46 -3.12 9.03 -10.90
N PHE A 47 -2.30 10.04 -11.15
CA PHE A 47 -2.15 10.61 -12.50
C PHE A 47 -1.56 9.61 -13.49
N VAL A 48 -0.52 8.87 -13.10
CA VAL A 48 0.07 7.81 -13.94
C VAL A 48 -0.98 6.76 -14.32
N LEU A 49 -1.82 6.36 -13.37
CA LEU A 49 -2.91 5.41 -13.59
C LEU A 49 -3.98 5.95 -14.54
N LEU A 50 -4.33 7.24 -14.45
CA LEU A 50 -5.27 7.87 -15.39
C LEU A 50 -4.70 7.98 -16.81
N ILE A 51 -3.40 8.28 -16.95
CA ILE A 51 -2.76 8.48 -18.25
C ILE A 51 -2.52 7.13 -18.96
N LEU A 52 -2.05 6.12 -18.25
CA LEU A 52 -1.64 4.84 -18.87
C LEU A 52 -2.78 3.85 -19.05
N THR A 53 -3.93 4.03 -18.38
CA THR A 53 -5.04 3.09 -18.50
C THR A 53 -5.91 3.42 -19.71
N LYS A 54 -5.93 2.54 -20.71
CA LYS A 54 -6.84 2.62 -21.87
C LYS A 54 -8.30 2.69 -21.41
N ARG A 55 -9.10 3.56 -22.04
CA ARG A 55 -10.52 3.84 -21.70
C ARG A 55 -11.39 2.58 -21.59
N GLU A 56 -11.11 1.56 -22.41
CA GLU A 56 -11.82 0.27 -22.41
C GLU A 56 -11.59 -0.56 -21.12
N LYS A 57 -10.45 -0.38 -20.44
CA LYS A 57 -10.12 -1.08 -19.19
C LYS A 57 -10.37 -0.24 -17.93
N MET A 58 -10.76 1.02 -18.08
CA MET A 58 -11.09 1.92 -16.96
C MET A 58 -12.37 1.51 -16.22
N LEU A 59 -13.21 0.64 -16.81
CA LEU A 59 -14.39 0.06 -16.16
C LEU A 59 -14.09 -1.27 -15.46
N SER A 60 -12.83 -1.73 -15.43
CA SER A 60 -12.48 -2.92 -14.69
C SER A 60 -12.67 -2.71 -13.19
N TRP A 61 -13.29 -3.67 -12.51
CA TRP A 61 -13.54 -3.63 -11.07
C TRP A 61 -12.28 -3.35 -10.24
N ILE A 62 -11.13 -3.88 -10.68
CA ILE A 62 -9.82 -3.69 -10.03
C ILE A 62 -9.37 -2.23 -10.14
N PHE A 63 -9.60 -1.61 -11.29
CA PHE A 63 -9.23 -0.21 -11.55
C PHE A 63 -10.03 0.72 -10.64
N ILE A 64 -11.35 0.50 -10.53
CA ILE A 64 -12.24 1.31 -9.68
C ILE A 64 -11.81 1.22 -8.22
N ILE A 65 -11.54 0.01 -7.71
CA ILE A 65 -11.13 -0.17 -6.31
C ILE A 65 -9.76 0.46 -6.05
N ASN A 66 -8.80 0.35 -6.98
CA ASN A 66 -7.48 0.97 -6.82
C ASN A 66 -7.56 2.50 -6.89
N ALA A 67 -8.37 3.05 -7.79
CA ALA A 67 -8.62 4.49 -7.85
C ALA A 67 -9.27 4.99 -6.55
N LEU A 68 -10.25 4.26 -6.01
CA LEU A 68 -10.86 4.56 -4.71
C LEU A 68 -9.85 4.47 -3.57
N CYS A 69 -8.96 3.47 -3.55
CA CYS A 69 -7.88 3.36 -2.57
C CYS A 69 -6.99 4.61 -2.59
N LEU A 70 -6.56 5.05 -3.78
CA LEU A 70 -5.71 6.24 -3.91
C LEU A 70 -6.43 7.52 -3.48
N VAL A 71 -7.69 7.71 -3.88
CA VAL A 71 -8.47 8.90 -3.47
C VAL A 71 -8.70 8.92 -1.96
N ILE A 72 -9.12 7.81 -1.36
CA ILE A 72 -9.28 7.69 0.09
C ILE A 72 -7.94 7.95 0.78
N ASN A 73 -6.83 7.44 0.25
CA ASN A 73 -5.50 7.66 0.83
C ASN A 73 -5.08 9.14 0.79
N ILE A 74 -5.37 9.85 -0.29
CA ILE A 74 -5.10 11.29 -0.42
C ILE A 74 -5.90 12.08 0.63
N ILE A 75 -7.20 11.84 0.72
CA ILE A 75 -8.09 12.54 1.67
C ILE A 75 -7.66 12.23 3.11
N ARG A 76 -7.40 10.96 3.42
CA ARG A 76 -6.94 10.52 4.75
C ARG A 76 -5.60 11.15 5.13
N SER A 77 -4.62 11.17 4.23
CA SER A 77 -3.31 11.77 4.49
C SER A 77 -3.40 13.29 4.65
N LEU A 78 -4.31 13.95 3.92
CA LEU A 78 -4.59 15.38 4.07
C LEU A 78 -5.21 15.69 5.44
N LEU A 79 -6.21 14.93 5.88
CA LEU A 79 -6.82 15.09 7.22
C LEU A 79 -5.79 14.86 8.33
N GLN A 80 -4.88 13.91 8.17
CA GLN A 80 -3.79 13.69 9.12
C GLN A 80 -2.73 14.78 9.10
N ALA A 81 -2.46 15.39 7.94
CA ALA A 81 -1.62 16.58 7.88
C ALA A 81 -2.30 17.76 8.60
N LEU A 82 -3.62 17.94 8.44
CA LEU A 82 -4.37 18.99 9.14
C LEU A 82 -4.35 18.80 10.67
N TYR A 83 -4.33 17.55 11.15
CA TYR A 83 -4.16 17.27 12.59
C TYR A 83 -2.87 17.88 13.16
N THR A 84 -1.77 17.88 12.40
CA THR A 84 -0.48 18.44 12.85
C THR A 84 -0.49 19.96 13.03
N VAL A 85 -1.45 20.66 12.41
CA VAL A 85 -1.61 22.11 12.49
C VAL A 85 -2.78 22.49 13.41
N GLY A 86 -3.67 21.54 13.74
CA GLY A 86 -4.85 21.75 14.57
C GLY A 86 -4.54 21.92 16.06
N HIS A 87 -5.58 22.29 16.83
CA HIS A 87 -5.47 22.56 18.27
C HIS A 87 -5.05 21.33 19.10
N TRP A 88 -5.22 20.12 18.56
CA TRP A 88 -4.71 18.88 19.16
C TRP A 88 -3.18 18.82 19.21
N ALA A 89 -2.51 19.36 18.19
CA ALA A 89 -1.05 19.41 18.12
C ALA A 89 -0.48 20.72 18.71
N ASN A 90 -1.30 21.50 19.43
CA ASN A 90 -0.80 22.67 20.13
C ASN A 90 0.09 22.24 21.29
N MET A 91 1.35 22.68 21.26
CA MET A 91 2.36 22.35 22.28
C MET A 91 1.87 22.64 23.70
N TYR A 92 1.11 23.72 23.90
CA TYR A 92 0.53 24.04 25.21
C TYR A 92 -0.51 23.00 25.65
N ALA A 93 -1.38 22.55 24.75
CA ALA A 93 -2.41 21.56 25.06
C ALA A 93 -1.80 20.17 25.36
N VAL A 94 -0.74 19.81 24.64
CA VAL A 94 -0.01 18.54 24.84
C VAL A 94 0.78 18.54 26.15
N LEU A 95 1.50 19.63 26.46
CA LEU A 95 2.30 19.71 27.69
C LEU A 95 1.44 19.90 28.96
N SER A 96 0.33 20.63 28.87
CA SER A 96 -0.57 20.86 30.03
C SER A 96 -1.62 19.77 30.21
N VAL A 97 -1.81 18.87 29.22
CA VAL A 97 -2.88 17.87 29.18
C VAL A 97 -4.28 18.50 29.32
N VAL A 98 -4.43 19.77 28.94
CA VAL A 98 -5.73 20.47 28.94
C VAL A 98 -6.21 20.70 27.51
N PHE A 99 -7.26 19.96 27.14
CA PHE A 99 -7.87 20.00 25.81
C PHE A 99 -9.10 20.91 25.70
N GLY A 100 -9.32 21.82 26.66
CA GLY A 100 -10.49 22.71 26.68
C GLY A 100 -10.59 23.69 25.50
N ARG A 101 -9.49 23.91 24.76
CA ARG A 101 -9.44 24.76 23.55
C ARG A 101 -9.66 24.00 22.23
N VAL A 102 -9.95 22.70 22.28
CA VAL A 102 -10.16 21.89 21.08
C VAL A 102 -11.52 22.21 20.47
N THR A 103 -11.51 22.68 19.22
CA THR A 103 -12.72 23.00 18.45
C THR A 103 -13.47 21.72 18.05
N ALA A 104 -14.80 21.80 17.91
CA ALA A 104 -15.61 20.69 17.40
C ALA A 104 -15.16 20.20 16.01
N THR A 105 -14.63 21.12 15.18
CA THR A 105 -14.03 20.82 13.87
C THR A 105 -12.80 19.91 13.99
N ASP A 106 -11.92 20.16 14.96
CA ASP A 106 -10.69 19.37 15.16
C ASP A 106 -11.00 17.94 15.62
N LYS A 107 -12.09 17.77 16.39
CA LYS A 107 -12.64 16.44 16.73
C LYS A 107 -13.12 15.72 15.48
N GLY A 108 -13.92 16.40 14.66
CA GLY A 108 -14.46 15.87 13.41
C GLY A 108 -13.35 15.41 12.46
N ILE A 109 -12.29 16.21 12.31
CA ILE A 109 -11.12 15.87 11.48
C ILE A 109 -10.44 14.58 11.97
N THR A 110 -10.22 14.45 13.28
CA THR A 110 -9.54 13.28 13.86
C THR A 110 -10.36 12.01 13.71
N ILE A 111 -11.68 12.08 13.98
CA ILE A 111 -12.61 10.96 13.79
C ILE A 111 -12.72 10.58 12.31
N ALA A 112 -12.80 11.57 11.41
CA ALA A 112 -12.83 11.33 9.97
C ALA A 112 -11.54 10.69 9.47
N ALA A 113 -10.36 11.13 9.95
CA ALA A 113 -9.09 10.51 9.61
C ALA A 113 -9.01 9.05 10.07
N GLY A 114 -9.46 8.75 11.29
CA GLY A 114 -9.51 7.39 11.85
C GLY A 114 -10.46 6.46 11.09
N THR A 115 -11.63 6.96 10.70
CA THR A 115 -12.62 6.18 9.93
C THR A 115 -12.19 5.97 8.48
N LEU A 116 -11.66 6.99 7.80
CA LEU A 116 -11.12 6.82 6.44
C LEU A 116 -9.93 5.87 6.40
N THR A 117 -9.13 5.81 7.47
CA THR A 117 -8.06 4.82 7.61
C THR A 117 -8.60 3.38 7.62
N LEU A 118 -9.71 3.14 8.30
CA LEU A 118 -10.38 1.84 8.31
C LEU A 118 -10.91 1.50 6.90
N PHE A 119 -11.60 2.45 6.25
CA PHE A 119 -12.08 2.26 4.89
C PHE A 119 -10.95 1.96 3.91
N LEU A 120 -9.82 2.68 4.01
CA LEU A 120 -8.63 2.42 3.22
C LEU A 120 -8.13 0.99 3.41
N ALA A 121 -8.00 0.52 4.66
CA ALA A 121 -7.55 -0.83 4.95
C ALA A 121 -8.49 -1.88 4.32
N ILE A 122 -9.81 -1.68 4.44
CA ILE A 122 -10.82 -2.55 3.80
C ILE A 122 -10.64 -2.57 2.28
N CYS A 123 -10.54 -1.40 1.64
CA CYS A 123 -10.32 -1.29 0.19
C CYS A 123 -9.04 -2.00 -0.26
N ILE A 124 -7.94 -1.85 0.50
CA ILE A 124 -6.68 -2.54 0.24
C ILE A 124 -6.89 -4.06 0.27
N PHE A 125 -7.48 -4.61 1.34
CA PHE A 125 -7.69 -6.06 1.44
C PHE A 125 -8.66 -6.61 0.38
N ILE A 126 -9.69 -5.86 0.00
CA ILE A 126 -10.57 -6.23 -1.11
C ILE A 126 -9.78 -6.26 -2.42
N SER A 127 -8.95 -5.24 -2.68
CA SER A 127 -8.13 -5.19 -3.90
C SER A 127 -7.11 -6.33 -3.96
N LEU A 128 -6.40 -6.60 -2.85
CA LEU A 128 -5.47 -7.72 -2.72
C LEU A 128 -6.19 -9.06 -2.95
N SER A 129 -7.41 -9.22 -2.44
CA SER A 129 -8.22 -10.42 -2.63
C SER A 129 -8.64 -10.62 -4.09
N MET A 130 -9.03 -9.54 -4.77
CA MET A 130 -9.36 -9.57 -6.20
C MET A 130 -8.13 -9.95 -7.05
N GLN A 131 -6.96 -9.41 -6.74
CA GLN A 131 -5.72 -9.76 -7.44
C GLN A 131 -5.37 -11.24 -7.25
N VAL A 132 -5.44 -11.76 -6.02
CA VAL A 132 -5.19 -13.17 -5.74
C VAL A 132 -6.22 -14.07 -6.44
N TRP A 133 -7.50 -13.68 -6.47
CA TRP A 133 -8.55 -14.42 -7.19
C TRP A 133 -8.21 -14.60 -8.67
N ILE A 134 -7.82 -13.52 -9.34
CA ILE A 134 -7.50 -13.52 -10.77
C ILE A 134 -6.26 -14.37 -11.03
N VAL A 135 -5.22 -14.26 -10.19
CA VAL A 135 -4.01 -15.07 -10.32
C VAL A 135 -4.29 -16.55 -10.06
N CYS A 136 -5.20 -16.87 -9.14
CA CYS A 136 -5.55 -18.24 -8.78
C CYS A 136 -6.55 -18.91 -9.73
N VAL A 137 -7.15 -18.18 -10.69
CA VAL A 137 -8.10 -18.77 -11.65
C VAL A 137 -7.45 -19.85 -12.52
N THR A 138 -6.13 -19.75 -12.72
CA THR A 138 -5.32 -20.72 -13.48
C THR A 138 -4.90 -21.94 -12.66
N ALA A 139 -5.13 -21.94 -11.34
CA ALA A 139 -4.75 -23.03 -10.45
C ALA A 139 -5.90 -24.03 -10.22
N GLY A 140 -5.56 -25.24 -9.77
CA GLY A 140 -6.55 -26.26 -9.43
C GLY A 140 -7.54 -25.80 -8.35
N VAL A 141 -8.79 -26.23 -8.49
CA VAL A 141 -9.94 -25.80 -7.64
C VAL A 141 -9.66 -25.96 -6.15
N ARG A 142 -9.04 -27.07 -5.73
CA ARG A 142 -8.72 -27.34 -4.32
C ARG A 142 -7.70 -26.36 -3.73
N GLN A 143 -6.62 -26.07 -4.46
CA GLN A 143 -5.60 -25.10 -4.02
C GLN A 143 -6.19 -23.69 -3.97
N ARG A 144 -7.04 -23.34 -4.92
CA ARG A 144 -7.72 -22.03 -4.97
C ARG A 144 -8.61 -21.81 -3.76
N VAL A 145 -9.43 -22.79 -3.37
CA VAL A 145 -10.32 -22.66 -2.20
C VAL A 145 -9.51 -22.52 -0.91
N ILE A 146 -8.44 -23.31 -0.74
CA ILE A 146 -7.59 -23.23 0.45
C ILE A 146 -6.89 -21.87 0.54
N ILE A 147 -6.28 -21.41 -0.55
CA ILE A 147 -5.55 -20.13 -0.58
C ILE A 147 -6.50 -18.97 -0.30
N MET A 148 -7.67 -18.93 -0.94
CA MET A 148 -8.63 -17.85 -0.73
C MET A 148 -9.26 -17.90 0.66
N GLY A 149 -9.59 -19.08 1.17
CA GLY A 149 -10.09 -19.22 2.54
C GLY A 149 -9.07 -18.73 3.57
N ALA A 150 -7.79 -19.10 3.40
CA ALA A 150 -6.72 -18.67 4.29
C ALA A 150 -6.49 -17.15 4.23
N THR A 151 -6.37 -16.56 3.03
CA THR A 151 -6.12 -15.12 2.90
C THR A 151 -7.31 -14.28 3.37
N THR A 152 -8.54 -14.69 3.07
CA THR A 152 -9.74 -14.00 3.57
C THR A 152 -9.86 -14.07 5.09
N THR A 153 -9.54 -15.21 5.71
CA THR A 153 -9.57 -15.31 7.18
C THR A 153 -8.57 -14.35 7.83
N VAL A 154 -7.34 -14.31 7.32
CA VAL A 154 -6.30 -13.40 7.82
C VAL A 154 -6.67 -11.93 7.59
N ALA A 155 -7.28 -11.60 6.44
CA ALA A 155 -7.78 -10.25 6.17
C ALA A 155 -8.89 -9.83 7.15
N LEU A 156 -9.84 -10.72 7.44
CA LEU A 156 -10.92 -10.45 8.38
C LEU A 156 -10.39 -10.18 9.79
N VAL A 157 -9.38 -10.96 10.23
CA VAL A 157 -8.72 -10.71 11.51
C VAL A 157 -8.04 -9.35 11.53
N ALA A 158 -7.25 -9.02 10.49
CA ALA A 158 -6.57 -7.72 10.41
C ALA A 158 -7.54 -6.53 10.37
N VAL A 159 -8.62 -6.63 9.60
CA VAL A 159 -9.69 -5.62 9.55
C VAL A 159 -10.42 -5.53 10.90
N GLY A 160 -10.68 -6.65 11.57
CA GLY A 160 -11.32 -6.69 12.89
C GLY A 160 -10.52 -5.96 13.97
N TYR A 161 -9.20 -6.18 14.01
CA TYR A 161 -8.31 -5.42 14.90
C TYR A 161 -8.35 -3.92 14.58
N ARG A 162 -8.31 -3.57 13.29
CA ARG A 162 -8.34 -2.16 12.87
C ARG A 162 -9.67 -1.48 13.23
N PHE A 163 -10.78 -2.18 13.03
CA PHE A 163 -12.12 -1.72 13.41
C PHE A 163 -12.21 -1.44 14.91
N THR A 164 -11.68 -2.36 15.73
CA THR A 164 -11.67 -2.23 17.19
C THR A 164 -10.92 -0.98 17.65
N ILE A 165 -9.72 -0.73 17.11
CA ILE A 165 -8.96 0.48 17.44
C ILE A 165 -9.67 1.74 16.96
N THR A 166 -10.20 1.77 15.74
CA THR A 166 -10.91 2.95 15.24
C THR A 166 -12.13 3.26 16.14
N ALA A 167 -12.86 2.24 16.59
CA ALA A 167 -13.98 2.41 17.51
C ALA A 167 -13.55 2.97 18.87
N ILE A 168 -12.51 2.38 19.48
CA ILE A 168 -11.95 2.86 20.76
C ILE A 168 -11.41 4.28 20.59
N SER A 169 -10.70 4.58 19.49
CA SER A 169 -10.15 5.90 19.18
C SER A 169 -11.20 6.97 19.10
N ASN A 170 -12.33 6.67 18.45
CA ASN A 170 -13.43 7.60 18.36
C ASN A 170 -14.07 7.83 19.73
N MET A 171 -14.22 6.79 20.55
CA MET A 171 -14.77 6.90 21.91
C MET A 171 -13.85 7.73 22.83
N GLN A 172 -12.54 7.49 22.77
CA GLN A 172 -11.52 8.21 23.55
C GLN A 172 -11.44 9.69 23.12
N THR A 173 -11.48 9.96 21.81
CA THR A 173 -11.54 11.34 21.27
C THR A 173 -12.78 12.09 21.74
N MET A 174 -13.92 11.41 21.93
CA MET A 174 -15.13 12.03 22.49
C MET A 174 -14.99 12.37 23.98
N LYS A 175 -14.21 11.57 24.73
CA LYS A 175 -13.92 11.76 26.15
C LYS A 175 -12.75 12.70 26.46
N TYR A 176 -12.02 13.17 25.44
CA TYR A 176 -10.75 13.90 25.59
C TYR A 176 -9.66 13.11 26.32
N GLU A 177 -9.75 11.77 26.28
CA GLU A 177 -8.79 10.87 26.89
C GLU A 177 -7.75 10.42 25.86
N GLY A 178 -6.52 10.22 26.32
CA GLY A 178 -5.40 9.79 25.50
C GLY A 178 -5.44 8.28 25.23
N MET A 179 -4.78 7.86 24.15
CA MET A 179 -4.68 6.46 23.74
C MET A 179 -3.54 5.67 24.40
N ALA A 180 -2.84 6.25 25.39
CA ALA A 180 -1.63 5.68 25.96
C ALA A 180 -1.85 4.30 26.62
N GLU A 181 -3.02 4.07 27.23
CA GLU A 181 -3.35 2.78 27.85
C GLU A 181 -3.56 1.66 26.82
N TYR A 182 -3.89 2.02 25.57
CA TYR A 182 -4.17 1.08 24.48
C TYR A 182 -3.01 0.92 23.48
N ASP A 183 -1.81 1.40 23.82
CA ASP A 183 -0.65 1.36 22.91
C ASP A 183 -0.33 -0.07 22.44
N HIS A 184 -0.39 -1.04 23.36
CA HIS A 184 -0.24 -2.46 23.03
C HIS A 184 -1.26 -2.96 21.99
N LEU A 185 -2.49 -2.45 22.03
CA LEU A 185 -3.53 -2.80 21.09
C LEU A 185 -3.25 -2.18 19.71
N VAL A 186 -2.79 -0.92 19.69
CA VAL A 186 -2.39 -0.19 18.48
C VAL A 186 -1.27 -0.92 17.76
N THR A 187 -0.18 -1.23 18.47
CA THR A 187 0.94 -2.00 17.93
C THR A 187 0.45 -3.36 17.42
N SER A 188 -0.33 -4.12 18.20
CA SER A 188 -0.85 -5.43 17.78
C SER A 188 -1.65 -5.38 16.48
N SER A 189 -2.44 -4.33 16.25
CA SER A 189 -3.18 -4.18 14.99
C SER A 189 -2.31 -3.80 13.81
N ASN A 190 -1.32 -2.94 14.00
CA ASN A 190 -0.36 -2.61 12.95
C ASN A 190 0.42 -3.87 12.52
N ILE A 191 0.78 -4.71 13.48
CA ILE A 191 1.42 -6.00 13.23
C ILE A 191 0.50 -6.93 12.45
N ALA A 192 -0.75 -7.07 12.88
CA ALA A 192 -1.74 -7.91 12.20
C ALA A 192 -1.94 -7.47 10.74
N GLN A 193 -1.98 -6.17 10.47
CA GLN A 193 -2.05 -5.63 9.11
C GLN A 193 -0.79 -5.94 8.29
N ALA A 194 0.39 -5.75 8.86
CA ALA A 194 1.64 -6.06 8.18
C ALA A 194 1.75 -7.55 7.82
N VAL A 195 1.43 -8.44 8.76
CA VAL A 195 1.42 -9.89 8.55
C VAL A 195 0.41 -10.29 7.47
N ALA A 196 -0.79 -9.68 7.48
CA ALA A 196 -1.80 -9.95 6.47
C ALA A 196 -1.30 -9.55 5.07
N ILE A 197 -0.80 -8.32 4.90
CA ILE A 197 -0.24 -7.85 3.63
C ILE A 197 0.90 -8.76 3.17
N TRP A 198 1.79 -9.13 4.08
CA TRP A 198 2.92 -10.01 3.76
C TRP A 198 2.46 -11.38 3.26
N MET A 199 1.45 -11.98 3.90
CA MET A 199 0.84 -13.23 3.44
C MET A 199 0.24 -13.11 2.04
N TYR A 200 -0.48 -12.02 1.74
CA TYR A 200 -1.00 -11.77 0.40
C TYR A 200 0.10 -11.62 -0.64
N CYS A 201 1.14 -10.85 -0.32
CA CYS A 201 2.29 -10.69 -1.19
C CYS A 201 2.98 -12.04 -1.44
N ALA A 202 3.20 -12.86 -0.40
CA ALA A 202 3.86 -14.17 -0.51
C ALA A 202 3.08 -15.12 -1.42
N VAL A 203 1.75 -15.16 -1.29
CA VAL A 203 0.85 -15.95 -2.17
C VAL A 203 0.96 -15.45 -3.61
N PHE A 204 0.90 -14.14 -3.81
CA PHE A 204 0.98 -13.52 -5.13
C PHE A 204 2.32 -13.84 -5.82
N THR A 205 3.45 -13.62 -5.14
CA THR A 205 4.80 -13.88 -5.66
C THR A 205 5.02 -15.36 -5.93
N SER A 206 4.56 -16.26 -5.06
CA SER A 206 4.68 -17.71 -5.25
C SER A 206 3.95 -18.18 -6.52
N LYS A 207 2.74 -17.69 -6.76
CA LYS A 207 1.96 -18.03 -7.96
C LYS A 207 2.55 -17.40 -9.23
N LEU A 208 2.99 -16.15 -9.14
CA LEU A 208 3.69 -15.48 -10.25
C LEU A 208 4.97 -16.25 -10.64
N GLY A 209 5.74 -16.71 -9.64
CA GLY A 209 6.92 -17.54 -9.83
C GLY A 209 6.60 -18.88 -10.49
N TYR A 210 5.54 -19.57 -10.05
CA TYR A 210 5.09 -20.81 -10.68
C TYR A 210 4.69 -20.60 -12.16
N ALA A 211 3.93 -19.54 -12.44
CA ALA A 211 3.54 -19.19 -13.81
C ALA A 211 4.77 -18.89 -14.70
N LEU A 212 5.77 -18.18 -14.17
CA LEU A 212 7.03 -17.92 -14.88
C LEU A 212 7.84 -19.20 -15.14
N LEU A 213 7.91 -20.12 -14.17
CA LEU A 213 8.58 -21.41 -14.35
C LEU A 213 7.89 -22.25 -15.43
N GLN A 214 6.56 -22.27 -15.45
CA GLN A 214 5.79 -22.97 -16.46
C GLN A 214 6.00 -22.36 -17.85
N ARG A 215 6.06 -21.02 -17.96
CA ARG A 215 6.35 -20.32 -19.22
C ARG A 215 7.79 -20.57 -19.71
N ARG A 216 8.76 -20.66 -18.81
CA ARG A 216 10.14 -21.05 -19.15
C ARG A 216 10.22 -22.49 -19.67
N ARG A 217 9.45 -23.42 -19.11
CA ARG A 217 9.36 -24.80 -19.64
C ARG A 217 8.79 -24.87 -21.06
N LEU A 218 7.99 -23.89 -21.46
CA LEU A 218 7.42 -23.78 -22.81
C LEU A 218 8.35 -23.03 -23.80
N GLY A 219 9.60 -22.75 -23.44
CA GLY A 219 10.60 -22.19 -24.35
C GLY A 219 10.52 -20.69 -24.60
N MET A 220 9.58 -19.96 -23.98
CA MET A 220 9.53 -18.49 -24.07
C MET A 220 10.52 -17.86 -23.07
N THR A 221 11.76 -17.68 -23.51
CA THR A 221 12.87 -17.15 -22.68
C THR A 221 13.00 -15.63 -22.67
N GLN A 222 12.12 -14.89 -23.36
CA GLN A 222 12.17 -13.44 -23.35
C GLN A 222 11.98 -12.89 -21.91
N PHE A 223 12.82 -11.91 -21.55
CA PHE A 223 12.71 -11.15 -20.30
C PHE A 223 11.44 -10.31 -20.31
N GLY A 224 10.33 -10.97 -20.00
CA GLY A 224 9.05 -10.31 -19.87
C GLY A 224 9.01 -9.48 -18.59
N PRO A 225 8.32 -8.34 -18.57
CA PRO A 225 8.15 -7.50 -17.38
C PRO A 225 7.44 -8.19 -16.20
N MET A 226 6.80 -9.34 -16.45
CA MET A 226 6.35 -10.26 -15.40
C MET A 226 7.49 -10.75 -14.50
N GLN A 227 8.72 -10.87 -15.02
CA GLN A 227 9.92 -11.20 -14.26
C GLN A 227 10.41 -10.02 -13.41
N ILE A 228 10.24 -8.77 -13.87
CA ILE A 228 10.62 -7.57 -13.10
C ILE A 228 9.73 -7.43 -11.86
N ILE A 229 8.41 -7.60 -12.00
CA ILE A 229 7.47 -7.57 -10.86
C ILE A 229 7.80 -8.70 -9.87
N PHE A 230 8.14 -9.89 -10.37
CA PHE A 230 8.58 -11.00 -9.54
C PHE A 230 9.87 -10.67 -8.77
N VAL A 231 10.88 -10.09 -9.44
CA VAL A 231 12.14 -9.70 -8.80
C VAL A 231 11.92 -8.56 -7.80
N MET A 232 11.11 -7.56 -8.11
CA MET A 232 10.76 -6.47 -7.19
C MET A 232 10.02 -7.00 -5.94
N GLY A 233 9.04 -7.89 -6.12
CA GLY A 233 8.31 -8.53 -5.02
C GLY A 233 9.15 -9.49 -4.19
N CYS A 234 10.07 -10.23 -4.81
CA CYS A 234 11.04 -11.07 -4.11
C CYS A 234 12.07 -10.22 -3.36
N GLN A 235 12.56 -9.12 -3.93
CA GLN A 235 13.52 -8.24 -3.29
C GLN A 235 12.92 -7.58 -2.04
N THR A 236 11.67 -7.11 -2.08
CA THR A 236 10.99 -6.55 -0.90
C THR A 236 10.70 -7.61 0.17
N MET A 237 10.64 -8.90 -0.18
CA MET A 237 10.53 -10.01 0.78
C MET A 237 11.88 -10.53 1.32
N VAL A 238 12.93 -10.53 0.49
CA VAL A 238 14.20 -11.23 0.76
C VAL A 238 15.29 -10.29 1.26
N ILE A 239 15.32 -9.02 0.84
CA ILE A 239 16.33 -8.05 1.30
C ILE A 239 16.27 -7.73 2.81
N PRO A 240 15.11 -7.73 3.50
CA PRO A 240 15.12 -7.70 4.97
C PRO A 240 15.56 -9.03 5.62
N GLY A 241 15.67 -10.12 4.85
CA GLY A 241 15.95 -11.47 5.36
C GLY A 241 17.41 -11.93 5.26
N THR A 242 18.27 -11.30 4.44
CA THR A 242 19.64 -11.79 4.18
C THR A 242 20.76 -10.87 4.65
N SER A 243 20.48 -9.67 5.15
CA SER A 243 21.50 -8.76 5.69
C SER A 243 21.83 -8.97 7.18
N ILE A 244 21.22 -9.96 7.84
CA ILE A 244 21.61 -10.39 9.19
C ILE A 244 21.86 -11.89 9.15
N LEU A 245 23.13 -12.27 9.10
CA LEU A 245 23.75 -13.38 9.83
C LEU A 245 25.27 -13.26 9.58
N PRO A 246 26.13 -13.46 10.59
CA PRO A 246 26.00 -14.56 11.54
C PRO A 246 26.08 -14.11 12.99
N THR A 247 25.23 -14.68 13.86
CA THR A 247 25.55 -15.12 15.24
C THR A 247 24.27 -15.62 15.92
N ILE A 248 24.18 -16.95 16.08
CA ILE A 248 23.53 -17.72 17.17
C ILE A 248 21.99 -17.64 17.31
N SER A 249 21.30 -18.65 16.78
CA SER A 249 20.55 -19.65 17.58
C SER A 249 19.57 -20.44 16.71
N HIS A 250 19.74 -21.76 16.72
CA HIS A 250 18.84 -22.73 16.09
C HIS A 250 17.63 -22.96 17.00
N ALA A 251 16.49 -22.30 16.75
CA ALA A 251 15.18 -22.79 17.23
C ALA A 251 13.95 -22.15 16.57
N ASN A 252 13.99 -20.89 16.09
CA ASN A 252 12.76 -20.20 15.63
C ASN A 252 12.96 -19.50 14.28
N ARG A 253 12.91 -20.26 13.19
CA ARG A 253 13.18 -19.78 11.83
C ARG A 253 11.98 -19.17 11.09
N LEU A 254 10.88 -18.86 11.78
CA LEU A 254 9.68 -18.23 11.18
C LEU A 254 9.46 -16.77 11.61
N HIS A 255 10.22 -16.23 12.57
CA HIS A 255 9.94 -14.90 13.17
C HIS A 255 10.87 -13.77 12.70
N THR A 256 11.90 -14.04 11.90
CA THR A 256 12.99 -13.08 11.65
C THR A 256 12.62 -11.89 10.75
N ALA A 257 11.74 -12.07 9.75
CA ALA A 257 11.30 -10.94 8.91
C ALA A 257 10.29 -10.02 9.62
N ILE A 258 9.48 -10.62 10.49
CA ILE A 258 8.51 -9.90 11.33
C ILE A 258 9.27 -9.04 12.35
N PHE A 259 10.33 -9.57 12.97
CA PHE A 259 11.17 -8.83 13.92
C PHE A 259 11.81 -7.55 13.36
N PHE A 260 12.20 -7.50 12.08
CA PHE A 260 12.82 -6.29 11.52
C PHE A 260 11.82 -5.13 11.38
N VAL A 261 10.60 -5.40 10.89
CA VAL A 261 9.52 -4.39 10.84
C VAL A 261 9.06 -4.02 12.26
N LEU A 262 8.99 -4.99 13.18
CA LEU A 262 8.63 -4.78 14.59
C LEU A 262 9.63 -3.91 15.36
N GLN A 263 10.92 -4.14 15.15
CA GLN A 263 11.97 -3.44 15.88
C GLN A 263 12.10 -1.97 15.42
N PHE A 264 11.78 -1.69 14.15
CA PHE A 264 11.61 -0.33 13.65
C PHE A 264 10.33 0.36 14.12
N GLU A 265 9.22 -0.37 14.29
CA GLU A 265 7.96 0.19 14.80
C GLU A 265 8.11 0.69 16.24
N SER A 266 8.90 -0.01 17.07
CA SER A 266 9.19 0.41 18.46
C SER A 266 10.00 1.71 18.57
N SER A 267 10.77 2.07 17.53
CA SER A 267 11.51 3.34 17.48
C SER A 267 10.75 4.46 16.77
N ILE A 268 9.92 4.13 15.77
CA ILE A 268 9.15 5.09 14.97
C ILE A 268 7.79 4.45 14.60
N PRO A 269 6.74 4.63 15.42
CA PRO A 269 5.42 4.04 15.17
C PRO A 269 4.76 4.55 13.86
N GLU A 270 5.25 5.65 13.30
CA GLU A 270 4.75 6.22 12.05
C GLU A 270 5.04 5.37 10.79
N LEU A 271 5.93 4.38 10.89
CA LEU A 271 6.24 3.48 9.78
C LEU A 271 5.09 2.51 9.47
N GLY A 272 4.27 2.18 10.47
CA GLY A 272 3.11 1.29 10.28
C GLY A 272 2.09 1.84 9.29
N SER A 273 1.90 3.16 9.23
CA SER A 273 1.00 3.77 8.24
C SER A 273 1.57 3.77 6.82
N GLN A 274 2.90 3.82 6.68
CA GLN A 274 3.56 3.82 5.38
C GLN A 274 3.40 2.47 4.66
N ALA A 275 3.34 1.36 5.40
CA ALA A 275 3.14 0.04 4.81
C ALA A 275 1.83 -0.03 4.00
N LEU A 276 0.76 0.58 4.49
CA LEU A 276 -0.54 0.64 3.79
C LEU A 276 -0.46 1.49 2.52
N THR A 277 0.20 2.65 2.59
CA THR A 277 0.32 3.55 1.43
C THR A 277 1.21 2.97 0.34
N VAL A 278 2.34 2.37 0.73
CA VAL A 278 3.25 1.68 -0.17
C VAL A 278 2.54 0.52 -0.86
N THR A 279 1.76 -0.26 -0.10
CA THR A 279 0.94 -1.33 -0.64
C THR A 279 -0.08 -0.77 -1.65
N CYS A 280 -0.86 0.26 -1.27
CA CYS A 280 -1.85 0.93 -2.13
C CYS A 280 -1.24 1.45 -3.44
N ILE A 281 0.03 1.89 -3.44
CA ILE A 281 0.76 2.35 -4.64
C ILE A 281 1.23 1.18 -5.52
N PHE A 282 1.70 0.09 -4.93
CA PHE A 282 2.20 -1.06 -5.71
C PHE A 282 1.08 -1.82 -6.44
N LEU A 283 -0.15 -1.83 -5.91
CA LEU A 283 -1.30 -2.45 -6.57
C LEU A 283 -1.54 -1.93 -8.01
N PRO A 284 -1.79 -0.63 -8.23
CA PRO A 284 -2.04 -0.08 -9.56
C PRO A 284 -0.82 -0.19 -10.47
N LEU A 285 0.39 0.02 -9.93
CA LEU A 285 1.61 -0.12 -10.72
C LEU A 285 1.73 -1.53 -11.30
N SER A 286 1.53 -2.58 -10.49
CA SER A 286 1.59 -3.96 -10.98
C SER A 286 0.60 -4.24 -12.12
N ALA A 287 -0.61 -3.68 -12.05
CA ALA A 287 -1.64 -3.83 -13.08
C ALA A 287 -1.31 -3.08 -14.37
N ILE A 288 -0.78 -1.85 -14.25
CA ILE A 288 -0.38 -1.02 -15.41
C ILE A 288 0.76 -1.71 -16.18
N TRP A 289 1.78 -2.19 -15.47
CA TRP A 289 2.93 -2.84 -16.10
C TRP A 289 2.56 -4.13 -16.84
N ALA A 290 1.66 -4.95 -16.27
CA ALA A 290 1.11 -6.12 -16.95
C ALA A 290 0.29 -5.75 -18.20
N GLY A 291 -0.32 -4.57 -18.22
CA GLY A 291 -1.08 -4.05 -19.37
C GLY A 291 -0.19 -3.56 -20.51
N VAL A 292 0.87 -2.82 -20.21
CA VAL A 292 1.83 -2.29 -21.19
C VAL A 292 2.59 -3.43 -21.87
N SER A 293 3.01 -4.44 -21.10
CA SER A 293 3.80 -5.56 -21.62
C SER A 293 3.13 -6.41 -22.67
N ASN A 294 1.81 -6.62 -22.52
CA ASN A 294 1.04 -7.38 -23.50
C ASN A 294 0.88 -6.61 -24.82
N THR A 295 1.04 -5.29 -24.78
CA THR A 295 0.97 -4.45 -25.98
C THR A 295 2.28 -4.55 -26.77
N ASP A 296 3.44 -4.52 -26.10
CA ASP A 296 4.76 -4.63 -26.77
C ASP A 296 5.00 -6.01 -27.41
N SER A 297 4.51 -7.09 -26.80
CA SER A 297 4.57 -8.43 -27.42
C SER A 297 3.71 -8.57 -28.68
N GLY A 298 2.71 -7.71 -28.89
CA GLY A 298 1.89 -7.70 -30.10
C GLY A 298 2.55 -7.00 -31.28
N PHE A 299 3.52 -6.12 -31.03
CA PHE A 299 4.24 -5.39 -32.09
C PHE A 299 5.45 -6.15 -32.64
N SER A 300 5.92 -7.20 -31.95
CA SER A 300 7.08 -7.97 -32.39
C SER A 300 6.76 -9.15 -33.32
N ASP A 301 5.49 -9.58 -33.44
CA ASP A 301 5.13 -10.82 -34.17
C ASP A 301 4.16 -10.62 -35.35
N GLY A 302 3.89 -9.39 -35.78
CA GLY A 302 3.01 -9.20 -36.92
C GLY A 302 2.99 -7.82 -37.53
N ASP A 303 4.02 -7.45 -38.31
CA ASP A 303 3.80 -6.76 -39.60
C ASP A 303 5.08 -6.65 -40.46
N SER A 304 5.45 -7.73 -41.12
CA SER A 304 6.26 -7.64 -42.36
C SER A 304 5.79 -8.60 -43.46
N SER A 305 4.94 -9.56 -43.12
CA SER A 305 4.34 -10.54 -44.04
C SER A 305 2.92 -10.15 -44.50
N SER A 306 2.14 -9.43 -43.68
CA SER A 306 0.75 -9.04 -44.01
C SER A 306 0.68 -7.90 -45.02
N HIS A 307 1.51 -6.85 -44.87
CA HIS A 307 1.61 -5.78 -45.87
C HIS A 307 2.18 -6.24 -47.22
N ARG A 308 2.96 -7.32 -47.27
CA ARG A 308 3.53 -7.85 -48.52
C ARG A 308 2.54 -8.61 -49.38
N HIS A 309 1.46 -9.13 -48.79
CA HIS A 309 0.41 -9.84 -49.53
C HIS A 309 -0.64 -8.91 -50.14
N MET A 310 -0.84 -7.72 -49.55
CA MET A 310 -1.79 -6.72 -50.09
C MET A 310 -1.20 -5.90 -51.25
N VAL A 311 0.12 -5.71 -51.32
CA VAL A 311 0.77 -4.99 -52.43
C VAL A 311 0.96 -5.88 -53.67
N LYS A 312 1.11 -7.21 -53.50
CA LYS A 312 1.21 -8.16 -54.63
C LYS A 312 -0.11 -8.41 -55.37
N GLY A 313 -1.27 -8.12 -54.75
CA GLY A 313 -2.58 -8.31 -55.38
C GLY A 313 -2.99 -7.21 -56.37
N TYR A 314 -2.38 -6.02 -56.30
CA TYR A 314 -2.79 -4.85 -57.10
C TYR A 314 -1.89 -4.55 -58.30
N PHE A 315 -0.68 -5.14 -58.39
CA PHE A 315 0.32 -4.79 -59.43
C PHE A 315 0.70 -5.93 -60.39
N GLY A 316 -0.09 -7.00 -60.45
CA GLY A 316 0.18 -8.16 -61.31
C GLY A 316 -0.92 -8.45 -62.33
N ARG A 317 -1.21 -7.51 -63.24
CA ARG A 317 -2.04 -7.79 -64.43
C ARG A 317 -1.27 -7.40 -65.68
N THR A 318 -0.50 -8.35 -66.23
CA THR A 318 0.03 -8.27 -67.60
C THR A 318 -0.95 -8.94 -68.58
N PRO A 319 -0.98 -8.49 -69.84
CA PRO A 319 -2.08 -8.72 -70.77
C PRO A 319 -1.95 -10.06 -71.50
N VAL A 320 -3.09 -10.75 -71.70
CA VAL A 320 -3.18 -11.91 -72.60
C VAL A 320 -3.38 -11.38 -74.02
N GLY A 321 -2.30 -11.41 -74.82
CA GLY A 321 -2.37 -11.37 -76.26
C GLY A 321 -2.24 -12.79 -76.82
N SER A 322 -3.25 -13.21 -77.59
CA SER A 322 -3.17 -14.21 -78.68
C SER A 322 -2.13 -13.77 -79.75
N PRO A 323 -1.59 -14.61 -80.67
CA PRO A 323 -2.27 -15.71 -81.40
C PRO A 323 -1.40 -16.94 -81.83
N GLU A 324 -2.00 -17.82 -82.65
CA GLU A 324 -1.45 -18.86 -83.58
C GLU A 324 -0.71 -20.08 -82.96
N LYS A 325 -0.97 -21.34 -83.34
CA LYS A 325 -1.45 -21.95 -84.60
C LYS A 325 -2.47 -23.06 -84.36
#